data_AF-A0A1G7LF28-F1
#
_entry.id   AF-A0A1G7LF28-F1
#
_cell.length_a   1.000
_cell.length_b   1.000
_cell.length_c   1.000
_cell.angle_alpha   90.00
_cell.angle_beta   90.00
_cell.angle_gamma   90.00
#
_symmetry.space_group_name_H-M   'P 1'
#
loop_
_entity.id
_entity.type
_entity.pdbx_description
1 polymer ?
#
loop_
_entity_poly.entity_id
_entity_poly.type
_entity_poly.pdbx_seq_one_letter_code
_entity_poly.pdbx_strand_id
1 'polypeptide(L)'
;MIHEVDEAIRRMLVAAGVPGGGGELSFDAPTKDWAARRNAPTVNVFLYDIREDVMRRHAGGVESYDDEGVLIGWRGPARWFELAYLVTAWTNRPQDEHRLLSEVLACLVRVERMADEWLTGTLAELGLGVILNSAQPPDGRATSEMWSALGGELKPSIDLKVIAPLAGEWTKAGPPVTEGVVLETAAQSGERSRRLRYEGPTTADGDGFAVTRPKPVPGPRRRRGGAIR
;
A
#
# COMPACT_ATOMS: atom_id res chain seq x y z
N MET A 1 -0.98 -3.45 -4.98
CA MET A 1 -0.60 -3.73 -3.58
C MET A 1 -0.01 -5.13 -3.42
N ILE A 2 -0.77 -6.24 -3.46
CA ILE A 2 -0.21 -7.59 -3.20
C ILE A 2 1.00 -7.92 -4.10
N HIS A 3 0.83 -7.81 -5.43
CA HIS A 3 1.92 -8.05 -6.37
C HIS A 3 3.11 -7.07 -6.20
N GLU A 4 2.88 -5.87 -5.69
CA GLU A 4 3.93 -4.88 -5.41
C GLU A 4 4.70 -5.26 -4.13
N VAL A 5 4.01 -5.86 -3.15
CA VAL A 5 4.64 -6.44 -1.95
C VAL A 5 5.47 -7.66 -2.33
N ASP A 6 4.94 -8.56 -3.17
CA ASP A 6 5.68 -9.75 -3.65
C ASP A 6 6.98 -9.33 -4.36
N GLU A 7 6.91 -8.32 -5.22
CA GLU A 7 8.07 -7.75 -5.89
C GLU A 7 9.04 -7.07 -4.92
N ALA A 8 8.53 -6.36 -3.92
CA ALA A 8 9.38 -5.74 -2.90
C ALA A 8 10.12 -6.79 -2.05
N ILE A 9 9.45 -7.88 -1.64
CA ILE A 9 10.10 -9.00 -0.95
C ILE A 9 11.16 -9.65 -1.84
N ARG A 10 10.85 -9.85 -3.13
CA ARG A 10 11.82 -10.38 -4.10
C ARG A 10 13.07 -9.50 -4.18
N ARG A 11 12.90 -8.18 -4.36
CA ARG A 11 14.02 -7.23 -4.45
C ARG A 11 14.86 -7.19 -3.17
N MET A 12 14.21 -7.19 -2.02
CA MET A 12 14.87 -7.22 -0.71
C MET A 12 15.75 -8.47 -0.55
N LEU A 13 15.20 -9.66 -0.83
CA LEU A 13 15.96 -10.92 -0.71
C LEU A 13 17.12 -11.00 -1.71
N VAL A 14 16.88 -10.57 -2.95
CA VAL A 14 17.93 -10.51 -4.00
C VAL A 14 19.04 -9.53 -3.62
N ALA A 15 18.70 -8.35 -3.08
CA ALA A 15 19.67 -7.36 -2.61
C ALA A 15 20.51 -7.90 -1.44
N ALA A 16 19.93 -8.75 -0.59
CA ALA A 16 20.65 -9.47 0.47
C ALA A 16 21.46 -10.67 -0.04
N GLY A 17 21.40 -10.99 -1.34
CA GLY A 17 22.12 -12.11 -1.93
C GLY A 17 21.50 -13.48 -1.64
N VAL A 18 20.20 -13.54 -1.29
CA VAL A 18 19.48 -14.78 -0.97
C VAL A 18 18.52 -15.13 -2.11
N PRO A 19 18.52 -16.38 -2.63
CA PRO A 19 19.27 -17.57 -2.21
C PRO A 19 20.71 -17.70 -2.76
N GLY A 20 21.24 -16.65 -3.38
CA GLY A 20 22.59 -16.64 -3.98
C GLY A 20 22.61 -16.99 -5.47
N GLY A 21 23.80 -17.00 -6.07
CA GLY A 21 24.05 -17.01 -7.53
C GLY A 21 23.62 -18.25 -8.33
N GLY A 22 22.79 -19.13 -7.76
CA GLY A 22 22.24 -20.30 -8.46
C GLY A 22 20.96 -20.84 -7.83
N GLY A 23 20.34 -20.11 -6.91
CA GLY A 23 19.06 -20.49 -6.32
C GLY A 23 17.89 -19.70 -6.90
N GLU A 24 16.68 -20.18 -6.64
CA GLU A 24 15.43 -19.61 -7.15
C GLU A 24 14.58 -18.98 -6.03
N LEU A 25 13.83 -17.92 -6.36
CA LEU A 25 12.76 -17.38 -5.53
C LEU A 25 11.41 -17.71 -6.14
N SER A 26 10.53 -18.35 -5.36
CA SER A 26 9.20 -18.76 -5.77
C SER A 26 8.13 -18.21 -4.83
N PHE A 27 6.96 -17.87 -5.38
CA PHE A 27 5.80 -17.40 -4.63
C PHE A 27 4.58 -18.35 -4.75
N ASP A 28 4.76 -19.47 -5.45
CA ASP A 28 3.73 -20.50 -5.59
C ASP A 28 3.46 -21.23 -4.28
N ALA A 29 2.28 -21.85 -4.17
CA ALA A 29 1.98 -22.78 -3.08
C ALA A 29 2.97 -23.97 -3.10
N PRO A 30 3.66 -24.26 -1.99
CA PRO A 30 4.65 -25.33 -1.94
C PRO A 30 3.99 -26.71 -1.76
N THR A 31 3.24 -27.13 -2.78
CA THR A 31 2.60 -28.45 -2.81
C THR A 31 3.63 -29.55 -3.06
N LYS A 32 3.24 -30.81 -2.80
CA LYS A 32 4.10 -31.97 -3.06
C LYS A 32 4.58 -32.05 -4.51
N ASP A 33 3.69 -31.80 -5.47
CA ASP A 33 4.02 -31.81 -6.90
C ASP A 33 4.91 -30.63 -7.30
N TRP A 34 4.75 -29.49 -6.63
CA TRP A 34 5.63 -28.33 -6.83
C TRP A 34 7.04 -28.63 -6.32
N ALA A 35 7.16 -29.21 -5.13
CA ALA A 35 8.44 -29.57 -4.50
C ALA A 35 9.20 -30.62 -5.33
N ALA A 36 8.50 -31.62 -5.87
CA ALA A 36 9.10 -32.69 -6.68
C ALA A 36 9.74 -32.21 -7.99
N ARG A 37 9.38 -31.01 -8.48
CA ARG A 37 9.93 -30.45 -9.73
C ARG A 37 11.20 -29.62 -9.51
N ARG A 38 11.63 -29.40 -8.26
CA ARG A 38 12.75 -28.50 -7.95
C ARG A 38 14.08 -29.24 -7.98
N ASN A 39 15.00 -28.71 -8.78
CA ASN A 39 16.37 -29.24 -8.93
C ASN A 39 17.43 -28.29 -8.38
N ALA A 40 17.06 -27.06 -8.03
CA ALA A 40 17.94 -26.01 -7.52
C ALA A 40 17.50 -25.55 -6.12
N PRO A 41 18.43 -25.05 -5.27
CA PRO A 41 18.09 -24.45 -3.99
C PRO A 41 17.04 -23.35 -4.17
N THR A 42 15.87 -23.49 -3.54
CA THR A 42 14.75 -22.57 -3.74
C THR A 42 14.29 -22.01 -2.40
N VAL A 43 14.16 -20.69 -2.31
CA VAL A 43 13.40 -20.04 -1.23
C VAL A 43 11.99 -19.78 -1.74
N ASN A 44 11.01 -20.34 -1.05
CA ASN A 44 9.61 -20.17 -1.36
C ASN A 44 8.96 -19.22 -0.34
N VAL A 45 8.21 -18.24 -0.83
CA VAL A 45 7.51 -17.20 -0.05
C VAL A 45 6.02 -17.29 -0.39
N PHE A 46 5.28 -18.09 0.36
CA PHE A 46 3.88 -18.39 0.05
C PHE A 46 2.91 -17.52 0.86
N LEU A 47 2.09 -16.72 0.19
CA LEU A 47 1.02 -15.94 0.83
C LEU A 47 -0.15 -16.84 1.22
N TYR A 48 -0.42 -16.99 2.52
CA TYR A 48 -1.45 -17.91 3.02
C TYR A 48 -2.65 -17.22 3.69
N ASP A 49 -2.52 -15.95 4.10
CA ASP A 49 -3.61 -15.19 4.72
C ASP A 49 -3.52 -13.70 4.38
N ILE A 50 -4.69 -13.05 4.29
CA ILE A 50 -4.85 -11.62 3.97
C ILE A 50 -5.94 -11.06 4.88
N ARG A 51 -5.59 -10.08 5.72
CA ARG A 51 -6.53 -9.46 6.66
C ARG A 51 -6.46 -7.96 6.58
N GLU A 52 -7.61 -7.29 6.70
CA GLU A 52 -7.64 -5.83 6.86
C GLU A 52 -7.32 -5.49 8.32
N ASP A 53 -6.35 -4.59 8.54
CA ASP A 53 -6.14 -3.97 9.85
C ASP A 53 -7.18 -2.85 10.04
N VAL A 54 -8.31 -3.24 10.63
CA VAL A 54 -9.44 -2.34 10.88
C VAL A 54 -9.12 -1.25 11.90
N MET A 55 -8.08 -1.42 12.74
CA MET A 55 -7.69 -0.45 13.76
C MET A 55 -6.97 0.76 13.13
N ARG A 56 -6.30 0.54 11.98
CA ARG A 56 -5.68 1.61 11.18
C ARG A 56 -6.63 2.26 10.19
N ARG A 57 -7.92 1.95 10.23
CA ARG A 57 -8.92 2.53 9.33
C ARG A 57 -9.09 4.02 9.65
N HIS A 58 -8.78 4.85 8.66
CA HIS A 58 -9.04 6.29 8.73
C HIS A 58 -10.30 6.62 7.93
N ALA A 59 -10.99 7.68 8.35
CA ALA A 59 -12.10 8.28 7.60
C ALA A 59 -11.65 9.61 6.99
N GLY A 60 -12.27 9.99 5.86
CA GLY A 60 -11.98 11.23 5.14
C GLY A 60 -11.07 11.04 3.93
N GLY A 61 -11.28 11.86 2.90
CA GLY A 61 -10.45 11.88 1.71
C GLY A 61 -9.19 12.74 1.91
N VAL A 62 -8.12 12.38 1.23
CA VAL A 62 -6.91 13.19 1.10
C VAL A 62 -7.01 13.99 -0.18
N GLU A 63 -6.95 15.32 -0.08
CA GLU A 63 -6.85 16.20 -1.23
C GLU A 63 -5.53 15.98 -1.96
N SER A 64 -5.60 15.87 -3.28
CA SER A 64 -4.44 15.73 -4.13
C SER A 64 -4.31 16.93 -5.05
N TYR A 65 -3.09 17.43 -5.14
CA TYR A 65 -2.74 18.65 -5.85
C TYR A 65 -1.71 18.34 -6.93
N ASP A 66 -1.77 19.06 -8.06
CA ASP A 66 -0.70 19.06 -9.05
C ASP A 66 0.51 19.90 -8.59
N ASP A 67 1.57 19.92 -9.41
CA ASP A 67 2.80 20.67 -9.14
C ASP A 67 2.58 22.20 -9.10
N GLU A 68 1.48 22.68 -9.68
CA GLU A 68 1.08 24.08 -9.67
C GLU A 68 0.19 24.43 -8.45
N GLY A 69 -0.17 23.44 -7.62
CA GLY A 69 -1.03 23.59 -6.45
C GLY A 69 -2.53 23.64 -6.75
N VAL A 70 -2.98 23.19 -7.92
CA VAL A 70 -4.40 23.02 -8.25
C VAL A 70 -4.90 21.68 -7.72
N LEU A 71 -6.07 21.70 -7.08
CA LEU A 71 -6.74 20.47 -6.64
C LEU A 71 -7.15 19.64 -7.87
N ILE A 72 -6.52 18.47 -8.04
CA ILE A 72 -6.80 17.54 -9.14
C ILE A 72 -7.81 16.47 -8.76
N GLY A 73 -8.05 16.28 -7.47
CA GLY A 73 -9.02 15.33 -6.95
C GLY A 73 -8.85 15.00 -5.48
N TRP A 74 -9.61 14.01 -5.05
CA TRP A 74 -9.55 13.44 -3.73
C TRP A 74 -9.21 11.95 -3.85
N ARG A 75 -8.34 11.47 -2.96
CA ARG A 75 -8.11 10.04 -2.78
C ARG A 75 -8.81 9.61 -1.50
N GLY A 76 -9.55 8.51 -1.53
CA GLY A 76 -10.09 7.89 -0.32
C GLY A 76 -8.97 7.53 0.67
N PRO A 77 -9.29 7.33 1.96
CA PRO A 77 -8.29 6.96 2.94
C PRO A 77 -7.68 5.60 2.57
N ALA A 78 -6.37 5.46 2.71
CA ALA A 78 -5.70 4.19 2.49
C ALA A 78 -6.19 3.15 3.50
N ARG A 79 -6.44 1.93 3.03
CA ARG A 79 -6.79 0.79 3.89
C ARG A 79 -5.54 -0.03 4.16
N TRP A 80 -5.34 -0.43 5.40
CA TRP A 80 -4.18 -1.20 5.79
C TRP A 80 -4.52 -2.68 5.77
N PHE A 81 -3.65 -3.48 5.16
CA PHE A 81 -3.77 -4.93 5.12
C PHE A 81 -2.53 -5.56 5.71
N GLU A 82 -2.74 -6.63 6.48
CA GLU A 82 -1.71 -7.57 6.88
C GLU A 82 -1.73 -8.74 5.91
N LEU A 83 -0.59 -8.99 5.28
CA LEU A 83 -0.33 -10.10 4.38
C LEU A 83 0.59 -11.09 5.11
N ALA A 84 0.11 -12.31 5.34
CA ALA A 84 0.88 -13.33 6.05
C ALA A 84 1.49 -14.34 5.08
N TYR A 85 2.81 -14.40 5.06
CA TYR A 85 3.61 -15.24 4.20
C TYR A 85 4.31 -16.33 5.02
N LEU A 86 4.40 -17.52 4.42
CA LEU A 86 5.17 -18.63 4.93
C LEU A 86 6.44 -18.78 4.10
N VAL A 87 7.60 -18.52 4.72
CA VAL A 87 8.90 -18.62 4.04
C VAL A 87 9.54 -19.98 4.32
N THR A 88 9.88 -20.71 3.27
CA THR A 88 10.44 -22.08 3.34
C THR A 88 11.65 -22.22 2.44
N ALA A 89 12.56 -23.12 2.79
CA ALA A 89 13.73 -23.46 1.97
C ALA A 89 13.62 -24.90 1.46
N TRP A 90 13.96 -25.09 0.19
CA TRP A 90 13.88 -26.36 -0.50
C TRP A 90 15.23 -26.67 -1.12
N THR A 91 15.86 -27.74 -0.65
CA THR A 91 17.15 -28.23 -1.16
C THR A 91 17.19 -29.77 -1.07
N ASN A 92 18.29 -30.38 -1.51
CA ASN A 92 18.45 -31.85 -1.43
C ASN A 92 18.82 -32.34 -0.02
N ARG A 93 19.32 -31.48 0.87
CA ARG A 93 19.80 -31.86 2.21
C ARG A 93 19.18 -30.97 3.29
N PRO A 94 18.60 -31.52 4.37
CA PRO A 94 18.02 -30.71 5.44
C PRO A 94 18.99 -29.68 6.05
N GLN A 95 20.28 -29.99 6.11
CA GLN A 95 21.29 -29.05 6.63
C GLN A 95 21.44 -27.82 5.71
N ASP A 96 21.34 -28.00 4.40
CA ASP A 96 21.39 -26.91 3.42
C ASP A 96 20.09 -26.09 3.45
N GLU A 97 18.94 -26.73 3.73
CA GLU A 97 17.67 -26.02 4.00
C GLU A 97 17.80 -25.10 5.23
N HIS A 98 18.38 -25.61 6.33
CA HIS A 98 18.58 -24.82 7.54
C HIS A 98 19.56 -23.66 7.32
N ARG A 99 20.64 -23.89 6.55
CA ARG A 99 21.59 -22.83 6.18
C ARG A 99 20.90 -21.73 5.38
N LEU A 100 20.12 -22.11 4.37
CA LEU A 100 19.40 -21.16 3.53
C LEU A 100 18.34 -20.39 4.34
N LEU A 101 17.61 -21.06 5.24
CA LEU A 101 16.70 -20.38 6.18
C LEU A 101 17.44 -19.43 7.13
N SER A 102 18.66 -19.76 7.56
CA SER A 102 19.46 -18.86 8.39
C SER A 102 19.85 -17.59 7.64
N GLU A 103 20.18 -17.69 6.35
CA GLU A 103 20.50 -16.54 5.50
C GLU A 103 19.27 -15.66 5.27
N VAL A 104 18.11 -16.28 4.98
CA VAL A 104 16.81 -15.59 4.91
C VAL A 104 16.50 -14.89 6.22
N LEU A 105 16.58 -15.60 7.36
CA LEU A 105 16.25 -15.04 8.67
C LEU A 105 17.15 -13.85 8.99
N ALA A 106 18.46 -13.95 8.72
CA ALA A 106 19.42 -12.87 8.94
C ALA A 106 19.11 -11.62 8.10
N CYS A 107 18.50 -11.78 6.92
CA CYS A 107 17.97 -10.68 6.11
C CYS A 107 16.71 -10.09 6.74
N LEU A 108 15.69 -10.92 7.02
CA LEU A 108 14.37 -10.48 7.48
C LEU A 108 14.45 -9.73 8.82
N VAL A 109 15.23 -10.22 9.79
CA VAL A 109 15.32 -9.59 11.12
C VAL A 109 16.00 -8.21 11.10
N ARG A 110 16.69 -7.85 10.02
CA ARG A 110 17.32 -6.52 9.86
C ARG A 110 16.39 -5.50 9.23
N VAL A 111 15.26 -5.95 8.67
CA VAL A 111 14.35 -5.11 7.90
C VAL A 111 13.01 -5.02 8.64
N GLU A 112 12.83 -3.96 9.42
CA GLU A 112 11.54 -3.66 10.07
C GLU A 112 10.59 -2.88 9.15
N ARG A 113 11.15 -2.13 8.20
CA ARG A 113 10.42 -1.31 7.23
C ARG A 113 11.04 -1.48 5.85
N MET A 114 10.21 -1.66 4.82
CA MET A 114 10.70 -1.71 3.44
C MET A 114 11.34 -0.38 3.06
N ALA A 115 12.53 -0.46 2.46
CA ALA A 115 13.18 0.69 1.87
C ALA A 115 12.42 1.16 0.62
N ASP A 116 12.38 2.47 0.40
CA ASP A 116 11.63 3.08 -0.70
C ASP A 116 12.08 2.58 -2.08
N GLU A 117 13.34 2.17 -2.21
CA GLU A 117 13.93 1.58 -3.43
C GLU A 117 13.32 0.23 -3.84
N TRP A 118 12.75 -0.52 -2.90
CA TRP A 118 12.09 -1.80 -3.20
C TRP A 118 10.61 -1.63 -3.52
N LEU A 119 10.01 -0.49 -3.15
CA LEU A 119 8.60 -0.21 -3.37
C LEU A 119 8.35 0.21 -4.83
N THR A 120 7.21 -0.22 -5.37
CA THR A 120 6.80 0.09 -6.75
C THR A 120 5.33 0.47 -6.82
N GLY A 121 4.94 1.07 -7.96
CA GLY A 121 3.55 1.41 -8.27
C GLY A 121 2.88 2.23 -7.17
N THR A 122 1.71 1.79 -6.75
CA THR A 122 0.87 2.50 -5.78
C THR A 122 1.51 2.60 -4.40
N LEU A 123 2.33 1.63 -3.98
CA LEU A 123 3.06 1.70 -2.71
C LEU A 123 4.10 2.81 -2.70
N ALA A 124 4.86 2.94 -3.80
CA ALA A 124 5.83 4.01 -3.97
C ALA A 124 5.15 5.39 -4.07
N GLU A 125 4.06 5.49 -4.84
CA GLU A 125 3.28 6.73 -4.98
C GLU A 125 2.66 7.23 -3.67
N LEU A 126 2.16 6.31 -2.83
CA LEU A 126 1.55 6.68 -1.56
C LEU A 126 2.59 7.25 -0.58
N GLY A 127 3.85 6.85 -0.67
CA GLY A 127 4.92 7.26 0.25
C GLY A 127 4.64 6.87 1.71
N LEU A 128 3.75 5.91 1.93
CA LEU A 128 3.40 5.37 3.23
C LEU A 128 4.31 4.17 3.52
N GLY A 129 4.80 4.07 4.76
CA GLY A 129 5.73 2.99 5.13
C GLY A 129 5.06 1.62 5.12
N VAL A 130 5.73 0.63 4.52
CA VAL A 130 5.37 -0.79 4.58
C VAL A 130 6.22 -1.45 5.68
N ILE A 131 5.56 -2.10 6.64
CA ILE A 131 6.20 -2.69 7.83
C ILE A 131 6.32 -4.20 7.65
N LEU A 132 7.44 -4.80 8.07
CA LEU A 132 7.63 -6.24 8.10
C LEU A 132 7.80 -6.71 9.54
N ASN A 133 7.11 -7.79 9.88
CA ASN A 133 7.28 -8.52 11.13
C ASN A 133 7.64 -9.96 10.79
N SER A 134 8.85 -10.39 11.15
CA SER A 134 9.33 -11.76 10.91
C SER A 134 9.38 -12.58 12.19
N ALA A 135 9.22 -13.90 12.07
CA ALA A 135 9.40 -14.88 13.14
C ALA A 135 8.57 -14.58 14.40
N GLN A 136 7.38 -13.98 14.22
CA GLN A 136 6.43 -13.78 15.30
C GLN A 136 5.64 -15.07 15.55
N PRO A 137 5.15 -15.30 16.77
CA PRO A 137 4.19 -16.36 17.03
C PRO A 137 2.97 -16.25 16.09
N PRO A 138 2.44 -17.37 15.59
CA PRO A 138 1.23 -17.34 14.78
C PRO A 138 0.02 -16.91 15.63
N ASP A 139 -0.75 -15.94 15.15
CA ASP A 139 -1.92 -15.38 15.88
C ASP A 139 -3.20 -16.22 15.72
N GLY A 140 -3.09 -17.50 15.30
CA GLY A 140 -4.26 -18.32 15.00
C GLY A 140 -3.93 -19.73 14.55
N ARG A 141 -4.04 -19.98 13.23
CA ARG A 141 -3.92 -21.33 12.64
C ARG A 141 -2.52 -21.90 12.89
N ALA A 142 -2.47 -23.12 13.42
CA ALA A 142 -1.21 -23.82 13.64
C ALA A 142 -0.52 -24.13 12.31
N THR A 143 0.80 -23.92 12.24
CA THR A 143 1.63 -24.19 11.06
C THR A 143 1.44 -25.63 10.54
N SER A 144 1.23 -26.60 11.43
CA SER A 144 0.96 -28.01 11.09
C SER A 144 -0.32 -28.20 10.26
N GLU A 145 -1.37 -27.45 10.52
CA GLU A 145 -2.62 -27.51 9.74
C GLU A 145 -2.43 -26.99 8.32
N MET A 146 -1.60 -25.96 8.15
CA MET A 146 -1.27 -25.40 6.83
C MET A 146 -0.52 -26.43 5.98
N TRP A 147 0.47 -27.10 6.57
CA TRP A 147 1.21 -28.17 5.89
C TRP A 147 0.32 -29.36 5.52
N SER A 148 -0.59 -29.75 6.42
CA SER A 148 -1.58 -30.78 6.14
C SER A 148 -2.46 -30.41 4.93
N ALA A 149 -2.92 -29.15 4.86
CA ALA A 149 -3.72 -28.66 3.73
C ALA A 149 -2.94 -28.58 2.41
N LEU A 150 -1.62 -28.32 2.47
CA LEU A 150 -0.74 -28.29 1.29
C LEU A 150 -0.35 -29.70 0.78
N GLY A 151 -0.74 -30.76 1.50
CA GLY A 151 -0.43 -32.14 1.13
C GLY A 151 1.06 -32.48 1.22
N GLY A 152 1.82 -31.68 1.99
CA GLY A 152 3.27 -31.79 2.14
C GLY A 152 3.68 -32.29 3.52
N GLU A 153 4.95 -32.67 3.65
CA GLU A 153 5.57 -32.93 4.95
C GLU A 153 5.87 -31.60 5.66
N LEU A 154 5.71 -31.59 6.99
CA LEU A 154 6.03 -30.43 7.82
C LEU A 154 7.52 -30.05 7.64
N LYS A 155 7.76 -28.83 7.15
CA LYS A 155 9.11 -28.28 6.98
C LYS A 155 9.34 -27.09 7.93
N PRO A 156 10.60 -26.85 8.34
CA PRO A 156 10.97 -25.61 9.00
C PRO A 156 10.58 -24.41 8.13
N SER A 157 9.93 -23.43 8.75
CA SER A 157 9.40 -22.24 8.07
C SER A 157 9.52 -21.01 8.94
N ILE A 158 9.61 -19.85 8.30
CA ILE A 158 9.62 -18.54 8.96
C ILE A 158 8.31 -17.85 8.60
N ASP A 159 7.56 -17.43 9.62
CA ASP A 159 6.39 -16.58 9.45
C ASP A 159 6.83 -15.15 9.12
N LEU A 160 6.25 -14.56 8.08
CA LEU A 160 6.51 -13.19 7.66
C LEU A 160 5.20 -12.45 7.45
N LYS A 161 4.93 -11.44 8.27
CA LYS A 161 3.78 -10.55 8.12
C LYS A 161 4.22 -9.24 7.51
N VAL A 162 3.52 -8.80 6.47
CA VAL A 162 3.74 -7.50 5.82
C VAL A 162 2.50 -6.65 5.96
N ILE A 163 2.65 -5.49 6.60
CA ILE A 163 1.58 -4.51 6.78
C ILE A 163 1.73 -3.43 5.70
N ALA A 164 0.81 -3.44 4.73
CA ALA A 164 0.88 -2.61 3.54
C ALA A 164 -0.42 -1.81 3.32
N PRO A 165 -0.32 -0.54 2.86
CA PRO A 165 -1.48 0.26 2.51
C PRO A 165 -1.97 -0.05 1.09
N LEU A 166 -3.28 -0.22 0.94
CA LEU A 166 -3.97 -0.19 -0.34
C LEU A 166 -4.50 1.22 -0.58
N ALA A 167 -4.16 1.79 -1.74
CA ALA A 167 -4.64 3.11 -2.15
C ALA A 167 -6.18 3.15 -2.17
N GLY A 168 -6.74 4.21 -1.59
CA GLY A 168 -8.18 4.47 -1.69
C GLY A 168 -8.59 4.88 -3.11
N GLU A 169 -9.89 4.86 -3.36
CA GLU A 169 -10.47 5.25 -4.64
C GLU A 169 -10.10 6.69 -5.00
N TRP A 170 -9.78 6.93 -6.27
CA TRP A 170 -9.49 8.25 -6.79
C TRP A 170 -10.74 8.90 -7.39
N THR A 171 -11.09 10.08 -6.89
CA THR A 171 -12.17 10.89 -7.44
C THR A 171 -11.57 12.17 -8.03
N LYS A 172 -11.66 12.32 -9.35
CA LYS A 172 -11.19 13.51 -10.05
C LYS A 172 -11.98 14.73 -9.58
N ALA A 173 -11.29 15.86 -9.37
CA ALA A 173 -11.95 17.12 -9.10
C ALA A 173 -12.81 17.53 -10.30
N GLY A 174 -14.02 18.03 -10.01
CA GLY A 174 -14.81 18.74 -11.02
C GLY A 174 -14.09 20.01 -11.49
N PRO A 175 -14.58 20.65 -12.56
CA PRO A 175 -14.06 21.96 -12.94
C PRO A 175 -14.20 22.93 -11.75
N PRO A 176 -13.28 23.89 -11.62
CA PRO A 176 -13.31 24.86 -10.54
C PRO A 176 -14.67 25.58 -10.53
N VAL A 177 -15.28 25.70 -9.37
CA VAL A 177 -16.54 26.45 -9.21
C VAL A 177 -16.23 27.93 -9.38
N THR A 178 -16.68 28.49 -10.49
CA THR A 178 -16.47 29.91 -10.85
C THR A 178 -17.61 30.81 -10.37
N GLU A 179 -18.77 30.25 -10.03
CA GLU A 179 -19.96 31.01 -9.65
C GLU A 179 -20.44 30.72 -8.22
N GLY A 180 -21.04 31.72 -7.57
CA GLY A 180 -21.58 31.61 -6.21
C GLY A 180 -22.97 30.99 -6.15
N VAL A 181 -23.41 30.60 -4.94
CA VAL A 181 -24.76 30.03 -4.70
C VAL A 181 -25.86 31.04 -5.01
N VAL A 182 -26.83 30.64 -5.83
CA VAL A 182 -28.03 31.41 -6.18
C VAL A 182 -29.24 30.84 -5.42
N LEU A 183 -30.08 31.69 -4.83
CA LEU A 183 -31.29 31.28 -4.11
C LEU A 183 -32.53 31.85 -4.83
N GLU A 184 -33.46 30.97 -5.17
CA GLU A 184 -34.73 31.31 -5.80
C GLU A 184 -35.89 31.08 -4.83
N THR A 185 -36.64 32.13 -4.53
CA THR A 185 -37.82 32.06 -3.65
C THR A 185 -39.07 31.86 -4.49
N ALA A 186 -39.71 30.71 -4.38
CA ALA A 186 -40.98 30.41 -5.06
C ALA A 186 -42.15 31.13 -4.36
N ALA A 187 -42.29 32.44 -4.57
CA ALA A 187 -43.53 33.16 -4.31
C ALA A 187 -43.67 34.41 -5.20
N GLN A 188 -44.63 34.32 -6.11
CA GLN A 188 -45.37 35.39 -6.81
C GLN A 188 -44.56 36.38 -7.67
N SER A 189 -44.61 36.13 -8.99
CA SER A 189 -44.60 37.15 -10.04
C SER A 189 -43.56 38.27 -9.92
N GLY A 190 -42.32 37.99 -10.32
CA GLY A 190 -41.42 39.01 -10.86
C GLY A 190 -40.20 39.41 -10.03
N GLU A 191 -40.01 38.88 -8.82
CA GLU A 191 -38.78 39.15 -8.05
C GLU A 191 -37.63 38.19 -8.41
N ARG A 192 -36.47 38.79 -8.73
CA ARG A 192 -35.24 38.11 -9.20
C ARG A 192 -34.61 37.29 -8.07
N SER A 193 -34.06 36.14 -8.46
CA SER A 193 -33.23 35.28 -7.61
C SER A 193 -32.22 36.09 -6.78
N ARG A 194 -32.28 35.93 -5.46
CA ARG A 194 -31.46 36.70 -4.51
C ARG A 194 -30.26 35.87 -4.09
N ARG A 195 -29.05 36.35 -4.38
CA ARG A 195 -27.80 35.69 -4.03
C ARG A 195 -27.47 35.98 -2.56
N LEU A 196 -27.21 34.93 -1.77
CA LEU A 196 -27.08 35.04 -0.31
C LEU A 196 -25.82 35.77 0.18
N ARG A 197 -24.84 36.06 -0.70
CA ARG A 197 -23.55 36.65 -0.31
C ARG A 197 -22.90 37.60 -1.32
N TYR A 198 -23.50 37.84 -2.49
CA TYR A 198 -22.86 38.58 -3.58
C TYR A 198 -23.90 39.43 -4.33
N GLU A 199 -23.59 40.68 -4.63
CA GLU A 199 -24.37 41.53 -5.55
C GLU A 199 -23.72 41.54 -6.94
N GLY A 200 -24.50 41.27 -8.01
CA GLY A 200 -24.05 41.34 -9.42
C GLY A 200 -24.13 40.02 -10.23
N PRO A 201 -24.18 40.07 -11.58
CA PRO A 201 -24.22 38.90 -12.44
C PRO A 201 -22.86 38.18 -12.49
N THR A 202 -22.88 36.85 -12.42
CA THR A 202 -21.70 36.00 -12.63
C THR A 202 -21.82 35.40 -14.01
N THR A 203 -20.85 35.69 -14.87
CA THR A 203 -20.60 34.92 -16.07
C THR A 203 -19.12 34.56 -16.04
N ALA A 204 -18.80 33.31 -16.37
CA ALA A 204 -17.43 32.81 -16.49
C ALA A 204 -16.58 33.54 -17.57
N ASP A 205 -17.17 34.51 -18.29
CA ASP A 205 -16.52 35.41 -19.26
C ASP A 205 -16.78 36.92 -18.96
N GLY A 206 -17.09 37.29 -17.72
CA GLY A 206 -17.32 38.69 -17.34
C GLY A 206 -16.07 39.39 -16.81
N ASP A 207 -15.88 40.67 -17.17
CA ASP A 207 -14.96 41.66 -16.56
C ASP A 207 -15.36 42.00 -15.10
N GLY A 208 -15.71 40.99 -14.32
CA GLY A 208 -16.29 41.09 -12.99
C GLY A 208 -15.34 40.54 -11.92
N PHE A 209 -15.08 41.37 -10.93
CA PHE A 209 -14.26 41.08 -9.76
C PHE A 209 -14.87 39.95 -8.90
N ALA A 210 -14.51 38.69 -9.18
CA ALA A 210 -13.96 37.96 -8.06
C ALA A 210 -12.79 38.81 -7.56
N VAL A 211 -12.72 39.14 -6.28
CA VAL A 211 -11.44 39.63 -5.74
C VAL A 211 -10.42 38.63 -6.23
N THR A 212 -9.40 39.07 -6.97
CA THR A 212 -8.26 38.24 -7.34
C THR A 212 -7.69 37.73 -6.04
N ARG A 213 -8.20 36.60 -5.57
CA ARG A 213 -7.63 35.89 -4.45
C ARG A 213 -6.33 35.38 -5.03
N PRO A 214 -5.16 35.81 -4.53
CA PRO A 214 -3.92 35.17 -4.96
C PRO A 214 -4.16 33.67 -4.82
N LYS A 215 -3.92 32.92 -5.91
CA LYS A 215 -4.02 31.45 -5.92
C LYS A 215 -3.45 31.00 -4.59
N PRO A 216 -4.24 30.34 -3.72
CA PRO A 216 -3.73 29.96 -2.41
C PRO A 216 -2.43 29.23 -2.67
N VAL A 217 -1.33 29.81 -2.19
CA VAL A 217 -0.01 29.22 -2.38
C VAL A 217 -0.14 27.81 -1.84
N PRO A 218 0.21 26.76 -2.60
CA PRO A 218 0.06 25.40 -2.14
C PRO A 218 0.61 25.33 -0.72
N GLY A 219 -0.27 25.07 0.24
CA GLY A 219 0.11 25.04 1.64
C GLY A 219 1.29 24.08 1.77
N PRO A 220 2.32 24.40 2.58
CA PRO A 220 3.52 23.60 2.64
C PRO A 220 3.11 22.13 2.82
N ARG A 221 3.50 21.28 1.85
CA ARG A 221 3.37 19.82 1.94
C ARG A 221 3.78 19.47 3.36
N ARG A 222 2.84 19.07 4.21
CA ARG A 222 3.14 18.71 5.59
C ARG A 222 3.90 17.40 5.50
N ARG A 223 5.22 17.46 5.30
CA ARG A 223 6.13 16.32 5.40
C ARG A 223 5.91 15.75 6.80
N ARG A 224 5.13 14.67 6.91
CA ARG A 224 5.09 13.86 8.11
C ARG A 224 6.45 13.18 8.22
N GLY A 225 7.38 13.89 8.86
CA GLY A 225 8.77 13.48 9.03
C GLY A 225 9.52 14.35 10.05
N GLY A 226 8.81 14.90 11.03
CA GLY A 226 9.44 15.52 12.20
C GLY A 226 9.74 14.44 13.23
N ALA A 227 11.01 14.31 13.62
CA ALA A 227 11.42 13.44 14.72
C ALA A 227 10.63 13.80 15.99
N ILE A 228 10.03 12.78 16.59
CA ILE A 228 9.51 12.88 17.95
C ILE A 228 10.74 12.99 18.86
N ARG A 229 10.94 14.16 19.48
CA ARG A 229 11.84 14.32 20.63
C ARG A 229 11.16 13.80 21.88
#